data_AF-A0A946VTQ4-F1
#
_entry.id   AF-A0A946VTQ4-F1
#
_cell.length_a   1.000
_cell.length_b   1.000
_cell.length_c   1.000
_cell.angle_alpha   90.00
_cell.angle_beta   90.00
_cell.angle_gamma   90.00
#
_symmetry.space_group_name_H-M   'P 1'
#
loop_
_entity.id
_entity.type
_entity.pdbx_description
1 polymer ?
#
loop_
_entity_poly.entity_id
_entity_poly.type
_entity_poly.pdbx_seq_one_letter_code
_entity_poly.pdbx_strand_id
1 'polypeptide(L)' 'HNEGADVDELRVSTVFVNEGRTMKRLKPRAKGRADRILKRACHITIKVAD' A
#
# COMPACT_ATOMS: atom_id res chain seq x y z
N HIS A 1 -9.39 -22.90 -8.42
CA HIS A 1 -8.47 -21.91 -8.99
C HIS A 1 -9.35 -20.91 -9.72
N ASN A 2 -9.56 -19.71 -9.14
CA ASN A 2 -10.41 -18.62 -9.65
C ASN A 2 -11.62 -19.09 -10.48
N GLU A 3 -11.63 -18.84 -11.79
CA GLU A 3 -12.77 -19.15 -12.68
C GLU A 3 -12.37 -19.99 -13.91
N GLY A 4 -11.21 -20.64 -13.89
CA GLY A 4 -10.67 -21.32 -15.08
C GLY A 4 -10.13 -20.37 -16.15
N ALA A 5 -9.92 -19.09 -15.80
CA ALA A 5 -9.30 -18.08 -16.65
C ALA A 5 -7.86 -18.48 -17.05
N ASP A 6 -7.54 -18.24 -18.31
CA ASP A 6 -6.19 -18.43 -18.84
C ASP A 6 -5.29 -17.27 -18.41
N VAL A 7 -4.14 -17.59 -17.83
CA VAL A 7 -3.18 -16.60 -17.31
C VAL A 7 -2.59 -15.77 -18.44
N ASP A 8 -2.52 -16.32 -19.65
CA ASP A 8 -1.96 -15.64 -20.81
C ASP A 8 -2.94 -14.63 -21.45
N GLU A 9 -4.25 -14.79 -21.22
CA GLU A 9 -5.28 -13.88 -21.71
C GLU A 9 -5.57 -12.74 -20.72
N LEU A 10 -5.36 -12.96 -19.41
CA LEU A 10 -5.65 -11.98 -18.36
C LEU A 10 -4.83 -10.68 -18.51
N ARG A 11 -5.54 -9.55 -18.54
CA ARG A 11 -4.95 -8.21 -18.54
C ARG A 11 -5.34 -7.41 -17.31
N VAL A 12 -4.44 -6.52 -16.89
CA VAL A 12 -4.69 -5.62 -15.76
C VAL A 12 -5.63 -4.50 -16.21
N SER A 13 -6.87 -4.53 -15.74
CA SER A 13 -7.90 -3.55 -16.10
C SER A 13 -7.82 -2.29 -15.25
N THR A 14 -7.51 -2.41 -13.96
CA THR A 14 -7.38 -1.25 -13.07
C THR A 14 -6.41 -1.54 -11.94
N VAL A 15 -5.53 -0.58 -11.65
CA VAL A 15 -4.66 -0.58 -10.48
C VAL A 15 -4.81 0.72 -9.74
N PHE A 16 -5.01 0.65 -8.43
CA PHE A 16 -4.94 1.83 -7.58
C PHE A 16 -4.33 1.50 -6.22
N VAL A 17 -3.69 2.52 -5.64
CA VAL A 17 -3.00 2.42 -4.36
C VAL A 17 -3.64 3.41 -3.39
N ASN A 18 -4.20 2.89 -2.32
CA ASN A 18 -4.85 3.67 -1.27
C ASN A 18 -3.95 3.83 -0.05
N GLU A 19 -4.18 4.90 0.71
CA GLU A 19 -3.52 5.08 2.00
C GLU A 19 -3.97 3.98 2.98
N GLY A 20 -2.99 3.35 3.62
CA GLY A 20 -3.21 2.38 4.69
C GLY A 20 -2.94 3.02 6.04
N ARG A 21 -2.90 2.18 7.09
CA ARG A 21 -2.68 2.67 8.45
C ARG A 21 -1.32 3.36 8.59
N THR A 22 -1.33 4.60 9.06
CA THR A 22 -0.10 5.33 9.40
C THR A 22 0.24 5.19 10.88
N MET A 23 1.40 4.61 11.18
CA MET A 23 1.92 4.47 12.54
C MET A 23 2.80 5.66 12.94
N LYS A 24 2.51 6.25 14.11
CA LYS A 24 3.30 7.35 14.67
C LYS A 24 4.46 6.80 15.51
N ARG A 25 5.66 7.38 15.35
CA ARG A 25 6.85 7.14 16.18
C ARG A 25 7.48 8.48 16.56
N LEU A 26 8.11 8.53 17.72
CA LEU A 26 8.84 9.70 18.18
C LEU A 26 10.33 9.52 17.88
N LYS A 27 10.98 10.54 17.30
CA LYS A 27 12.43 10.59 17.12
C LYS A 27 13.01 11.66 18.05
N PRO A 28 13.82 11.30 19.06
CA PRO A 28 14.43 12.29 19.93
C PRO A 28 15.43 13.15 19.14
N ARG A 29 15.53 14.44 19.50
CA ARG A 29 16.45 15.43 18.95
C ARG A 29 17.15 16.19 20.09
N ALA A 30 18.19 16.94 19.73
CA ALA A 30 18.93 17.78 20.67
C ALA A 30 18.01 18.81 21.37
N LYS A 31 18.43 19.25 22.56
CA LYS A 31 17.73 20.26 23.38
C LYS A 31 16.30 19.86 23.77
N GLY A 32 16.07 18.58 24.09
CA GLY A 32 14.76 18.09 24.56
C GLY A 32 13.65 18.11 23.51
N ARG A 33 13.99 18.31 22.23
CA ARG A 33 13.03 18.32 21.13
C ARG A 33 12.74 16.91 20.65
N ALA A 34 11.59 16.71 20.03
CA ALA A 34 11.24 15.45 19.41
C ALA A 34 10.43 15.66 18.14
N ASP A 35 10.82 14.95 17.07
CA ASP A 35 10.13 14.97 15.80
C ASP A 35 9.20 13.75 15.68
N ARG A 36 8.12 13.90 14.92
CA ARG A 36 7.20 12.79 14.64
C ARG A 36 7.59 12.11 13.33
N ILE A 37 7.93 10.82 13.39
CA ILE A 37 8.05 9.96 12.21
C ILE A 37 6.68 9.32 11.96
N LEU A 38 6.22 9.39 10.71
CA LEU A 38 5.04 8.68 10.23
C LEU A 38 5.47 7.49 9.38
N LYS A 39 5.24 6.27 9.86
CA LYS A 39 5.41 5.05 9.07
C LYS A 39 4.10 4.76 8.34
N ARG A 40 4.03 5.15 7.07
CA ARG A 40 2.85 4.98 6.21
C ARG A 40 2.83 3.57 5.62
N ALA A 41 1.67 2.94 5.63
CA ALA A 41 1.39 1.72 4.86
C ALA A 41 0.43 2.06 3.72
N CYS A 42 0.24 1.14 2.77
CA CYS A 42 -0.71 1.30 1.67
C CYS A 42 -1.49 0.00 1.43
N HIS A 43 -2.66 0.15 0.80
CA HIS A 43 -3.45 -0.95 0.28
C HIS A 43 -3.42 -0.89 -1.25
N ILE A 44 -2.94 -1.95 -1.88
CA ILE A 44 -2.83 -2.06 -3.34
C ILE A 44 -3.96 -2.94 -3.82
N THR A 45 -4.79 -2.40 -4.71
CA THR A 45 -5.86 -3.16 -5.36
C THR A 45 -5.55 -3.30 -6.83
N ILE A 46 -5.54 -4.55 -7.30
CA ILE A 46 -5.34 -4.91 -8.71
C ILE A 46 -6.60 -5.63 -9.17
N LYS A 47 -7.19 -5.15 -10.25
CA LYS A 47 -8.28 -5.82 -10.96
C LYS A 47 -7.74 -6.34 -12.28
N VAL A 48 -8.04 -7.60 -12.56
CA VAL A 48 -7.74 -8.26 -13.83
C VAL A 48 -9.04 -8.54 -14.57
N ALA A 49 -9.00 -8.48 -15.89
CA ALA A 49 -10.09 -8.81 -16.80
C ALA A 49 -9.50 -9.47 -18.05
N ASP A 50 -10.29 -10.28 -18.75
CA ASP A 50 -9.93 -10.95 -20.00
C ASP A 50 -9.91 -9.97 -21.19
#